data_AF-A0A1F2V909-F1
#
_entry.id   AF-A0A1F2V909-F1
#
_cell.length_a   1.000
_cell.length_b   1.000
_cell.length_c   1.000
_cell.angle_alpha   90.00
_cell.angle_beta   90.00
_cell.angle_gamma   90.00
#
_symmetry.space_group_name_H-M   'P 1'
#
loop_
_entity.id
_entity.type
_entity.pdbx_description
1 polymer ?
#
loop_
_entity_poly.entity_id
_entity_poly.type
_entity_poly.pdbx_seq_one_letter_code
_entity_poly.pdbx_strand_id
1 'polypeptide(L)' 'MTAVVGVFKYQGTLGIQQAQKLGESYTHLGVRKIVVDELERTLAVEYDATRMDQNGVAALLRRLGVPLEHV' A
#
# COMPACT_ATOMS: atom_id res chain seq x y z
N MET A 1 17.46 3.86 9.54
CA MET A 1 16.23 3.35 8.91
C MET A 1 15.07 4.07 9.55
N THR A 2 14.19 4.71 8.77
CA THR A 2 13.09 5.53 9.28
C THR A 2 11.78 4.94 8.78
N ALA A 3 10.99 4.33 9.66
CA ALA A 3 9.70 3.77 9.29
C ALA A 3 8.61 4.84 9.32
N VAL A 4 7.82 4.93 8.26
CA VAL A 4 6.67 5.83 8.12
C VAL A 4 5.44 5.02 7.73
N VAL A 5 4.28 5.42 8.22
CA VAL A 5 2.98 4.83 7.85
C VAL A 5 2.22 5.82 6.99
N GLY A 6 1.95 5.45 5.74
CA GLY A 6 1.04 6.16 4.85
C GLY A 6 -0.34 5.50 4.87
N VAL A 7 -1.40 6.31 4.97
CA VAL A 7 -2.79 5.82 4.89
C VAL A 7 -3.39 6.28 3.56
N PHE A 8 -3.95 5.33 2.81
CA PHE A 8 -4.52 5.58 1.49
C PHE A 8 -5.96 5.10 1.43
N LYS A 9 -6.85 5.92 0.90
CA LYS A 9 -8.21 5.48 0.56
C LYS A 9 -8.22 4.76 -0.78
N TYR A 10 -9.07 3.77 -0.91
CA TYR A 10 -9.30 3.07 -2.18
C TYR A 10 -10.78 2.92 -2.47
N GLN A 11 -11.10 2.76 -3.76
CA GLN A 11 -12.47 2.56 -4.23
C GLN A 11 -12.73 1.10 -4.61
N GLY A 12 -14.00 0.69 -4.65
CA GLY A 12 -14.37 -0.70 -4.97
C GLY A 12 -13.90 -1.71 -3.90
N THR A 13 -13.73 -2.96 -4.32
CA THR A 13 -13.28 -4.06 -3.45
C THR A 13 -11.86 -4.48 -3.80
N LEU A 14 -11.05 -4.71 -2.77
CA LEU A 14 -9.75 -5.36 -2.93
C LEU A 14 -10.00 -6.87 -3.06
N GLY A 15 -9.86 -7.41 -4.27
CA GLY A 15 -10.01 -8.84 -4.50
C GLY A 15 -8.91 -9.65 -3.80
N ILE A 16 -9.19 -10.95 -3.59
CA ILE A 16 -8.26 -11.92 -2.97
C ILE A 16 -6.88 -11.93 -3.67
N GLN A 17 -6.86 -11.73 -4.99
CA GLN A 17 -5.60 -11.65 -5.75
C GLN A 17 -4.79 -10.39 -5.47
N GLN A 18 -5.44 -9.24 -5.22
CA GLN A 18 -4.75 -8.01 -4.84
C GLN A 18 -4.17 -8.14 -3.42
N ALA A 19 -4.92 -8.74 -2.50
CA ALA A 19 -4.44 -9.04 -1.14
C ALA A 19 -3.23 -9.99 -1.15
N GLN A 20 -3.22 -11.03 -1.99
CA GLN A 20 -2.07 -11.91 -2.17
C GLN A 20 -0.85 -11.19 -2.75
N LYS A 21 -1.02 -10.39 -3.82
CA LYS A 21 0.09 -9.61 -4.41
C LYS A 21 0.69 -8.59 -3.45
N LEU A 22 -0.12 -7.99 -2.57
CA LEU A 22 0.34 -7.13 -1.48
C LEU A 22 1.15 -7.93 -0.44
N GLY A 23 0.77 -9.18 -0.19
CA GLY A 23 1.50 -10.13 0.65
C GLY A 23 2.84 -10.62 0.08
N GLU A 24 3.02 -10.63 -1.24
CA GLU A 24 4.24 -11.10 -1.90
C GLU A 24 5.23 -9.98 -2.24
N SER A 25 4.80 -8.71 -2.23
CA SER A 25 5.63 -7.56 -2.61
C SER A 25 6.61 -7.10 -1.52
N TYR A 26 6.61 -7.78 -0.37
CA TYR A 26 7.57 -7.57 0.73
C TYR A 26 8.96 -8.11 0.40
N THR A 27 9.70 -7.45 -0.48
CA THR A 27 11.17 -7.59 -0.46
C THR A 27 11.90 -6.52 -1.28
N HIS A 28 11.27 -5.95 -2.31
CA HIS A 28 12.01 -5.18 -3.31
C HIS A 28 11.96 -3.66 -3.18
N LEU A 29 11.01 -3.08 -2.42
CA LEU A 29 10.81 -1.62 -2.45
C LEU A 29 10.91 -0.92 -1.09
N GLY A 30 11.04 -1.65 0.02
CA GLY A 30 11.08 -1.04 1.36
C GLY A 30 9.72 -0.89 2.04
N VAL A 31 8.66 -1.47 1.46
CA VAL A 31 7.41 -1.75 2.18
C VAL A 31 7.65 -2.86 3.20
N ARG A 32 7.15 -2.66 4.43
CA ARG A 32 7.38 -3.54 5.58
C ARG A 32 6.10 -4.18 6.09
N LYS A 33 4.99 -3.44 6.03
CA LYS A 33 3.67 -3.93 6.42
C LYS A 33 2.57 -3.22 5.62
N ILE A 34 1.51 -3.94 5.32
CA ILE A 34 0.28 -3.46 4.70
C ILE A 34 -0.87 -4.00 5.55
N VAL A 35 -1.75 -3.12 5.99
CA VAL A 35 -2.99 -3.44 6.70
C VAL A 35 -4.14 -2.88 5.90
N VAL A 36 -5.14 -3.71 5.64
CA VAL A 36 -6.36 -3.32 4.93
C VAL A 36 -7.48 -3.18 5.94
N ASP A 37 -8.17 -2.05 5.92
CA ASP A 37 -9.44 -1.84 6.59
C ASP A 37 -10.54 -1.76 5.52
N GLU A 38 -11.27 -2.86 5.37
CA GLU A 38 -12.33 -2.96 4.36
C GLU A 38 -13.59 -2.16 4.72
N LEU A 39 -13.83 -1.90 6.02
CA LEU A 39 -14.97 -1.13 6.48
C LEU A 39 -14.77 0.35 6.13
N GLU A 40 -13.58 0.87 6.44
CA GLU A 40 -13.22 2.26 6.16
C GLU A 40 -12.68 2.48 4.74
N ARG A 41 -12.45 1.40 4.00
CA ARG A 41 -11.81 1.38 2.67
C ARG A 41 -10.46 2.09 2.66
N THR A 42 -9.62 1.74 3.63
CA THR A 42 -8.26 2.28 3.76
C THR A 42 -7.18 1.20 3.74
N LEU A 43 -6.01 1.58 3.24
CA LEU A 43 -4.77 0.82 3.34
C LEU A 43 -3.77 1.61 4.18
N ALA A 44 -3.30 1.02 5.28
CA ALA A 44 -2.14 1.52 6.00
C ALA A 44 -0.90 0.76 5.53
N VAL A 45 0.08 1.50 5.00
CA VAL A 45 1.34 0.95 4.50
C VAL A 45 2.50 1.50 5.31
N GLU A 46 3.21 0.61 6.01
CA GLU A 46 4.49 0.93 6.63
C GLU A 46 5.62 0.75 5.61
N TYR A 47 6.48 1.77 5.46
CA TYR A 47 7.62 1.76 4.55
C TYR A 47 8.84 2.47 5.13
N ASP A 48 10.02 2.16 4.58
CA ASP A 48 11.28 2.85 4.89
C ASP A 48 11.37 4.16 4.09
N ALA A 49 11.24 5.29 4.78
CA ALA A 49 11.28 6.64 4.20
C ALA A 49 12.64 7.01 3.59
N THR A 50 13.70 6.23 3.84
CA THR A 50 14.98 6.40 3.15
C THR A 50 15.01 5.77 1.75
N ARG A 51 14.00 4.96 1.40
CA ARG A 51 13.88 4.24 0.13
C ARG A 51 12.72 4.72 -0.75
N MET A 52 11.63 5.19 -0.14
CA MET A 52 10.48 5.74 -0.87
C MET A 52 9.75 6.80 -0.06
N ASP A 53 8.99 7.65 -0.74
CA ASP A 53 8.04 8.57 -0.13
C ASP A 53 6.59 8.08 -0.33
N GLN A 54 5.62 8.84 0.18
CA GLN A 54 4.20 8.51 0.08
C GLN A 54 3.71 8.40 -1.38
N ASN A 55 4.27 9.19 -2.31
CA ASN A 55 3.92 9.12 -3.73
C ASN A 55 4.44 7.84 -4.37
N GLY A 56 5.65 7.42 -3.99
CA GLY A 56 6.24 6.13 -4.39
C GLY A 56 5.39 4.95 -3.92
N VAL A 57 4.89 4.99 -2.69
CA VAL A 57 3.93 3.99 -2.18
C VAL A 57 2.65 3.99 -3.02
N ALA A 58 2.06 5.17 -3.27
CA ALA A 58 0.84 5.27 -4.07
C ALA A 58 1.01 4.70 -5.48
N ALA A 59 2.15 4.98 -6.13
CA ALA A 59 2.49 4.43 -7.43
C ALA A 59 2.64 2.90 -7.40
N LEU A 60 3.27 2.36 -6.36
CA LEU A 60 3.36 0.91 -6.15
C LEU A 60 1.97 0.28 -6.01
N LEU A 61 1.11 0.82 -5.14
CA LEU A 61 -0.24 0.31 -4.93
C LEU A 61 -1.05 0.30 -6.23
N ARG A 62 -0.97 1.36 -7.05
CA ARG A 62 -1.61 1.40 -8.37
C ARG A 62 -1.07 0.32 -9.32
N ARG A 63 0.25 0.09 -9.34
CA ARG A 63 0.87 -0.99 -10.14
C ARG A 63 0.42 -2.38 -9.71
N LEU A 64 0.08 -2.55 -8.44
CA LEU A 64 -0.50 -3.78 -7.90
C LEU A 64 -2.01 -3.92 -8.17
N GLY A 65 -2.62 -2.91 -8.79
CA GLY A 65 -4.04 -2.91 -9.16
C GLY A 65 -4.95 -2.38 -8.06
N VAL A 66 -4.41 -1.64 -7.08
CA VAL A 66 -5.23 -0.97 -6.06
C VAL A 66 -5.77 0.36 -6.62
N PRO A 67 -7.10 0.52 -6.72
CA PRO A 67 -7.73 1.75 -7.22
C PRO A 67 -7.78 2.83 -6.13
N LEU A 68 -6.68 3.55 -5.93
CA LEU A 68 -6.60 4.62 -4.94
C LEU A 68 -7.57 5.76 -5.26
N GLU A 69 -8.34 6.18 -4.25
CA GLU A 69 -9.07 7.45 -4.27
C GLU A 69 -8.04 8.59 -4.13
N HIS A 70 -8.24 9.71 -4.82
CA HIS A 70 -7.29 10.85 -4.94
C HIS A 70 -6.23 10.96 -3.82
N VAL A 71 -4.95 10.94 -4.24
CA VAL A 71 -3.75 10.97 -3.37
C VAL A 71 -3.27 12.40 -3.19
#